data_AF-A0A968NP45-F1
#
_entry.id   AF-A0A968NP45-F1
#
_cell.length_a   1.000
_cell.length_b   1.000
_cell.length_c   1.000
_cell.angle_alpha   90.00
_cell.angle_beta   90.00
_cell.angle_gamma   90.00
#
_symmetry.space_group_name_H-M   'P 1'
#
loop_
_entity.id
_entity.type
_entity.pdbx_description
1 polymer ?
#
loop_
_entity_poly.entity_id
_entity_poly.type
_entity_poly.pdbx_seq_one_letter_code
_entity_poly.pdbx_strand_id
1 'polypeptide(L)'
;MSVNDGITTSQKSQIINITRVFNSNVGRDPLTGTDGNDKITGASGAKTLTGGLGNDEFIYTNIREVGHRITDFTPGSDKIVLTQLLDSLVSGGYSVSNAIADGYVKLVQGSTSSTTILQIDRDGLSGSAIFRPFIQLDNITPAVMGNLNNFIF
;
A
#
# COMPACT_ATOMS: atom_id res chain seq x y z
N MET A 1 -39.39 11.12 -24.10
CA MET A 1 -39.74 10.50 -22.79
C MET A 1 -38.47 10.45 -21.97
N SER A 2 -38.37 11.24 -20.90
CA SER A 2 -37.27 11.07 -19.95
C SER A 2 -37.66 9.90 -19.06
N VAL A 3 -36.89 8.81 -19.10
CA VAL A 3 -37.05 7.73 -18.12
C VAL A 3 -36.57 8.28 -16.79
N ASN A 4 -37.51 8.47 -15.88
CA ASN A 4 -37.22 8.79 -14.49
C ASN A 4 -36.90 7.43 -13.84
N ASP A 5 -35.62 7.11 -13.76
CA ASP A 5 -35.08 5.84 -13.29
C ASP A 5 -35.28 5.62 -11.78
N GLY A 6 -35.88 6.58 -11.07
CA GLY A 6 -36.42 6.39 -9.70
C GLY A 6 -35.35 6.17 -8.63
N ILE A 7 -34.07 6.26 -8.99
CA ILE A 7 -32.96 6.11 -8.05
C ILE A 7 -32.73 7.44 -7.35
N THR A 8 -33.14 7.51 -6.09
CA THR A 8 -32.83 8.65 -5.22
C THR A 8 -31.31 8.71 -4.97
N THR A 9 -30.79 9.88 -4.62
CA THR A 9 -29.36 10.05 -4.29
C THR A 9 -28.89 9.09 -3.20
N SER A 10 -29.79 8.73 -2.26
CA SER A 10 -29.58 7.71 -1.24
C SER A 10 -29.46 6.29 -1.78
N GLN A 11 -30.16 5.97 -2.88
CA GLN A 11 -30.02 4.68 -3.57
C GLN A 11 -28.78 4.64 -4.47
N LYS A 12 -28.30 5.75 -5.02
CA LYS A 12 -26.96 5.83 -5.65
C LYS A 12 -25.83 5.60 -4.64
N SER A 13 -25.96 6.13 -3.41
CA SER A 13 -25.07 5.79 -2.30
C SER A 13 -25.22 4.36 -1.77
N GLN A 14 -26.32 3.65 -2.10
CA GLN A 14 -26.50 2.22 -1.81
C GLN A 14 -26.11 1.30 -2.97
N ILE A 15 -25.84 1.83 -4.18
CA ILE A 15 -25.27 1.05 -5.28
C ILE A 15 -23.75 0.97 -5.04
N ILE A 16 -23.46 0.14 -4.04
CA ILE A 16 -22.25 -0.62 -3.81
C ILE A 16 -21.00 0.21 -3.47
N ASN A 17 -20.57 0.12 -2.20
CA ASN A 17 -19.17 0.31 -1.81
C ASN A 17 -18.31 -0.77 -2.50
N ILE A 18 -18.19 -0.74 -3.85
CA ILE A 18 -17.33 -1.67 -4.59
C ILE A 18 -15.92 -1.21 -4.32
N THR A 19 -15.20 -1.95 -3.48
CA THR A 19 -13.76 -1.91 -3.55
C THR A 19 -13.33 -2.42 -4.93
N ARG A 20 -12.72 -1.58 -5.77
CA ARG A 20 -12.17 -2.10 -7.03
C ARG A 20 -10.84 -2.76 -6.76
N VAL A 21 -10.56 -3.81 -7.52
CA VAL A 21 -9.29 -4.53 -7.44
C VAL A 21 -8.52 -4.28 -8.73
N PHE A 22 -7.38 -3.61 -8.63
CA PHE A 22 -6.45 -3.39 -9.72
C PHE A 22 -5.32 -4.41 -9.65
N ASN A 23 -5.39 -5.42 -10.53
CA ASN A 23 -4.34 -6.41 -10.70
C ASN A 23 -3.62 -6.15 -12.01
N SER A 24 -2.34 -5.77 -11.95
CA SER A 24 -1.53 -5.59 -13.15
C SER A 24 -0.64 -6.80 -13.44
N ASN A 25 -0.22 -6.93 -14.69
CA ASN A 25 0.79 -7.89 -15.10
C ASN A 25 2.21 -7.37 -14.76
N VAL A 26 3.18 -8.29 -14.83
CA VAL A 26 4.60 -7.97 -14.71
C VAL A 26 4.97 -6.88 -15.72
N GLY A 27 5.64 -5.82 -15.27
CA GLY A 27 6.01 -4.70 -16.13
C GLY A 27 6.31 -3.43 -15.33
N ARG A 28 6.56 -2.32 -16.04
CA ARG A 28 6.91 -1.03 -15.42
C ARG A 28 5.88 0.08 -15.70
N ASP A 29 4.77 -0.28 -16.35
CA ASP A 29 3.73 0.69 -16.70
C ASP A 29 3.06 1.24 -15.44
N PRO A 30 2.78 2.56 -15.38
CA PRO A 30 2.05 3.17 -14.28
C PRO A 30 0.67 2.53 -14.06
N LEU A 31 0.20 2.59 -12.82
CA LEU A 31 -1.13 2.13 -12.43
C LEU A 31 -1.82 3.23 -11.62
N THR A 32 -3.00 3.63 -12.06
CA THR A 32 -3.81 4.66 -11.42
C THR A 32 -5.17 4.07 -11.07
N GLY A 33 -5.59 4.25 -9.82
CA GLY A 33 -6.92 3.90 -9.34
C GLY A 33 -7.98 4.91 -9.78
N THR A 34 -9.00 5.09 -8.94
CA THR A 34 -10.21 5.86 -9.21
C THR A 34 -10.50 6.83 -8.07
N ASP A 35 -11.66 7.46 -8.09
CA ASP A 35 -12.09 8.35 -7.00
C ASP A 35 -12.72 7.60 -5.81
N GLY A 36 -12.70 6.26 -5.81
CA GLY A 36 -13.28 5.43 -4.75
C GLY A 36 -12.25 4.49 -4.15
N ASN A 37 -12.61 3.86 -3.04
CA ASN A 37 -11.71 2.97 -2.28
C ASN A 37 -11.22 1.80 -3.14
N ASP A 38 -9.92 1.77 -3.43
CA ASP A 38 -9.32 0.80 -4.33
C ASP A 38 -8.35 -0.15 -3.59
N LYS A 39 -8.24 -1.38 -4.08
CA LYS A 39 -7.20 -2.36 -3.72
C LYS A 39 -6.24 -2.49 -4.90
N ILE A 40 -5.03 -2.01 -4.74
CA ILE A 40 -4.06 -1.85 -5.82
C ILE A 40 -2.89 -2.80 -5.61
N THR A 41 -2.70 -3.74 -6.54
CA THR A 41 -1.56 -4.67 -6.56
C THR A 41 -0.69 -4.41 -7.79
N GLY A 42 0.54 -3.94 -7.54
CA GLY A 42 1.49 -3.57 -8.58
C GLY A 42 2.15 -4.74 -9.30
N ALA A 43 2.09 -5.97 -8.75
CA ALA A 43 2.86 -7.12 -9.22
C ALA A 43 4.37 -6.81 -9.33
N SER A 44 5.15 -7.70 -9.93
CA SER A 44 6.59 -7.46 -10.06
C SER A 44 6.92 -6.44 -11.16
N GLY A 45 8.03 -5.74 -10.95
CA GLY A 45 8.48 -4.64 -11.80
C GLY A 45 8.14 -3.29 -11.18
N ALA A 46 9.13 -2.42 -11.07
CA ALA A 46 8.96 -1.10 -10.48
C ALA A 46 7.97 -0.25 -11.29
N LYS A 47 6.88 0.19 -10.65
CA LYS A 47 5.81 1.03 -11.24
C LYS A 47 5.57 2.28 -10.42
N THR A 48 5.03 3.30 -11.06
CA THR A 48 4.39 4.42 -10.37
C THR A 48 2.94 4.05 -10.07
N LEU A 49 2.54 4.16 -8.81
CA LEU A 49 1.19 3.86 -8.32
C LEU A 49 0.52 5.16 -7.85
N THR A 50 -0.73 5.35 -8.23
CA THR A 50 -1.58 6.48 -7.82
C THR A 50 -2.92 5.89 -7.36
N GLY A 51 -3.33 6.18 -6.14
CA GLY A 51 -4.59 5.70 -5.56
C GLY A 51 -5.79 6.43 -6.16
N GLY A 52 -5.72 7.76 -6.16
CA GLY A 52 -6.82 8.64 -6.48
C GLY A 52 -7.47 9.20 -5.21
N LEU A 53 -8.80 9.31 -5.22
CA LEU A 53 -9.55 9.70 -4.01
C LEU A 53 -10.07 8.44 -3.31
N GLY A 54 -10.37 8.56 -2.03
CA GLY A 54 -10.93 7.47 -1.24
C GLY A 54 -9.95 6.94 -0.22
N ASN A 55 -10.23 5.73 0.25
CA ASN A 55 -9.39 5.00 1.20
C ASN A 55 -8.80 3.79 0.47
N ASP A 56 -7.55 3.92 0.04
CA ASP A 56 -6.91 2.95 -0.84
C ASP A 56 -6.00 1.98 -0.08
N GLU A 57 -5.93 0.75 -0.55
CA GLU A 57 -5.04 -0.29 -0.05
C GLU A 57 -4.00 -0.63 -1.13
N PHE A 58 -2.73 -0.29 -0.88
CA PHE A 58 -1.61 -0.72 -1.71
C PHE A 58 -1.09 -2.05 -1.15
N ILE A 59 -1.38 -3.13 -1.88
CA ILE A 59 -1.19 -4.50 -1.40
C ILE A 59 0.12 -5.07 -1.94
N TYR A 60 0.95 -5.57 -1.02
CA TYR A 60 2.16 -6.30 -1.32
C TYR A 60 2.07 -7.72 -0.75
N THR A 61 2.32 -8.68 -1.61
CA THR A 61 2.19 -10.12 -1.34
C THR A 61 3.53 -10.84 -1.44
N ASN A 62 4.54 -10.21 -2.06
CA ASN A 62 5.85 -10.81 -2.26
C ASN A 62 6.98 -9.78 -2.23
N ILE A 63 8.14 -10.17 -1.68
CA ILE A 63 9.35 -9.34 -1.64
C ILE A 63 9.90 -8.93 -3.02
N ARG A 64 9.44 -9.57 -4.11
CA ARG A 64 9.80 -9.26 -5.50
C ARG A 64 9.01 -8.08 -6.08
N GLU A 65 7.98 -7.60 -5.39
CA GLU A 65 7.21 -6.39 -5.74
C GLU A 65 7.95 -5.12 -5.28
N VAL A 66 9.28 -5.13 -5.37
CA VAL A 66 10.15 -4.03 -4.95
C VAL A 66 10.23 -2.96 -6.04
N GLY A 67 10.39 -1.71 -5.61
CA GLY A 67 10.73 -0.56 -6.45
C GLY A 67 9.55 0.31 -6.86
N HIS A 68 8.35 0.07 -6.34
CA HIS A 68 7.22 0.95 -6.62
C HIS A 68 7.39 2.33 -5.98
N ARG A 69 6.81 3.32 -6.64
CA ARG A 69 6.69 4.69 -6.17
C ARG A 69 5.22 5.06 -6.08
N ILE A 70 4.73 5.29 -4.87
CA ILE A 70 3.36 5.73 -4.59
C ILE A 70 3.35 7.25 -4.53
N THR A 71 2.41 7.88 -5.25
CA THR A 71 2.48 9.32 -5.57
C THR A 71 1.53 10.21 -4.77
N ASP A 72 0.46 9.66 -4.21
CA ASP A 72 -0.67 10.40 -3.65
C ASP A 72 -1.25 9.77 -2.38
N PHE A 73 -0.47 8.91 -1.70
CA PHE A 73 -0.91 8.27 -0.47
C PHE A 73 -1.41 9.30 0.55
N THR A 74 -2.58 9.05 1.12
CA THR A 74 -3.25 9.90 2.11
C THR A 74 -3.13 9.28 3.51
N PRO A 75 -2.22 9.79 4.37
CA PRO A 75 -1.99 9.21 5.69
C PRO A 75 -3.25 9.14 6.56
N GLY A 76 -3.44 8.01 7.23
CA GLY A 76 -4.60 7.70 8.06
C GLY A 76 -5.82 7.19 7.28
N SER A 77 -5.92 7.51 5.98
CA SER A 77 -6.95 7.02 5.07
C SER A 77 -6.47 5.74 4.38
N ASP A 78 -5.38 5.87 3.62
CA ASP A 78 -4.82 4.78 2.82
C ASP A 78 -3.98 3.84 3.68
N LYS A 79 -3.76 2.63 3.17
CA LYS A 79 -3.01 1.57 3.85
C LYS A 79 -1.95 0.98 2.93
N ILE A 80 -0.78 0.74 3.50
CA ILE A 80 0.18 -0.23 2.96
C ILE A 80 -0.14 -1.58 3.60
N VAL A 81 -0.56 -2.53 2.79
CA VAL A 81 -0.95 -3.87 3.24
C VAL A 81 0.21 -4.83 3.00
N LEU A 82 0.77 -5.36 4.09
CA LEU A 82 1.95 -6.22 4.09
C LEU A 82 1.68 -7.63 4.63
N THR A 83 0.45 -7.96 5.06
CA THR A 83 0.12 -9.24 5.70
C THR A 83 0.64 -10.45 4.94
N GLN A 84 0.32 -10.56 3.65
CA GLN A 84 0.77 -11.68 2.83
C GLN A 84 2.28 -11.67 2.58
N LEU A 85 2.88 -10.48 2.42
CA LEU A 85 4.34 -10.36 2.28
C LEU A 85 5.03 -10.84 3.56
N LEU A 86 4.57 -10.42 4.74
CA LEU A 86 5.18 -10.79 6.03
C LEU A 86 4.98 -12.28 6.34
N ASP A 87 3.80 -12.83 6.06
CA ASP A 87 3.54 -14.27 6.14
C ASP A 87 4.50 -15.09 5.26
N SER A 88 4.88 -14.56 4.09
CA SER A 88 5.84 -15.22 3.21
C SER A 88 7.28 -15.23 3.73
N LEU A 89 7.60 -14.36 4.69
CA LEU A 89 8.94 -14.21 5.26
C LEU A 89 9.13 -15.02 6.55
N VAL A 90 8.07 -15.25 7.32
CA VAL A 90 8.13 -15.88 8.64
C VAL A 90 7.62 -17.32 8.57
N SER A 91 8.46 -18.28 8.96
CA SER A 91 8.04 -19.68 9.06
C SER A 91 6.91 -19.82 10.09
N GLY A 92 5.73 -20.24 9.65
CA GLY A 92 4.53 -20.32 10.48
C GLY A 92 3.62 -19.08 10.43
N GLY A 93 3.96 -18.08 9.62
CA GLY A 93 3.19 -16.85 9.45
C GLY A 93 3.61 -15.74 10.41
N TYR A 94 3.38 -14.50 10.02
CA TYR A 94 3.65 -13.33 10.84
C TYR A 94 2.42 -13.04 11.70
N SER A 95 2.45 -13.49 12.96
CA SER A 95 1.30 -13.39 13.89
C SER A 95 1.37 -12.17 14.83
N VAL A 96 2.25 -11.21 14.53
CA VAL A 96 2.52 -10.05 15.39
C VAL A 96 1.87 -8.79 14.81
N SER A 97 1.62 -7.79 15.65
CA SER A 97 0.82 -6.62 15.24
C SER A 97 1.63 -5.41 14.79
N ASN A 98 2.97 -5.44 14.82
CA ASN A 98 3.77 -4.25 14.54
C ASN A 98 5.13 -4.61 13.89
N ALA A 99 5.12 -4.75 12.57
CA ALA A 99 6.31 -5.12 11.81
C ALA A 99 7.42 -4.07 11.87
N ILE A 100 7.10 -2.83 12.26
CA ILE A 100 8.09 -1.77 12.49
C ILE A 100 8.85 -2.04 13.80
N ALA A 101 8.12 -2.33 14.89
CA ALA A 101 8.73 -2.63 16.18
C ALA A 101 9.54 -3.94 16.15
N ASP A 102 9.07 -4.91 15.37
CA ASP A 102 9.72 -6.22 15.22
C ASP A 102 10.90 -6.21 14.22
N GLY A 103 11.17 -5.05 13.62
CA GLY A 103 12.32 -4.84 12.73
C GLY A 103 12.19 -5.44 11.34
N TYR A 104 10.99 -5.84 10.90
CA TYR A 104 10.74 -6.23 9.52
C TYR A 104 10.56 -5.02 8.60
N VAL A 105 10.06 -3.90 9.13
CA VAL A 105 9.80 -2.67 8.39
C VAL A 105 10.61 -1.52 8.98
N LYS A 106 11.28 -0.75 8.13
CA LYS A 106 11.94 0.50 8.52
C LYS A 106 11.58 1.62 7.57
N LEU A 107 11.30 2.79 8.12
CA LEU A 107 11.01 4.00 7.35
C LEU A 107 12.22 4.93 7.43
N VAL A 108 12.73 5.35 6.27
CA VAL A 108 13.85 6.29 6.18
C VAL A 108 13.51 7.44 5.25
N GLN A 109 14.14 8.59 5.48
CA GLN A 109 14.03 9.75 4.59
C GLN A 109 14.55 9.37 3.20
N GLY A 110 13.78 9.71 2.16
CA GLY A 110 14.19 9.59 0.76
C GLY A 110 15.00 10.78 0.26
N SER A 111 14.98 10.98 -1.06
CA SER A 111 15.74 12.04 -1.75
C SER A 111 15.25 13.46 -1.44
N THR A 112 14.04 13.62 -0.91
CA THR A 112 13.49 14.90 -0.47
C THR A 112 13.06 14.84 1.00
N SER A 113 12.88 16.01 1.63
CA SER A 113 12.40 16.12 3.02
C SER A 113 10.98 15.58 3.22
N SER A 114 10.21 15.42 2.14
CA SER A 114 8.87 14.84 2.14
C SER A 114 8.81 13.53 1.35
N THR A 115 9.92 12.81 1.21
CA THR A 115 9.90 11.45 0.64
C THR A 115 10.20 10.44 1.74
N THR A 116 9.44 9.34 1.77
CA THR A 116 9.71 8.19 2.61
C THR A 116 10.13 6.99 1.76
N ILE A 117 11.16 6.29 2.19
CA ILE A 117 11.50 4.95 1.69
C ILE A 117 11.11 3.95 2.78
N LEU A 118 10.19 3.05 2.45
CA LEU A 118 9.91 1.87 3.26
C LEU A 118 10.92 0.80 2.87
N GLN A 119 11.65 0.30 3.86
CA GLN A 119 12.62 -0.78 3.73
C GLN A 119 12.07 -2.03 4.40
N ILE A 120 12.36 -3.19 3.82
CA ILE A 120 12.02 -4.50 4.38
C ILE A 120 13.31 -5.22 4.81
N ASP A 121 13.28 -5.77 6.00
CA ASP A 121 14.16 -6.83 6.47
C ASP A 121 13.41 -8.17 6.37
N ARG A 122 14.11 -9.25 6.00
CA ARG A 122 13.49 -10.57 5.77
C ARG A 122 13.38 -11.41 7.02
N ASP A 123 14.19 -11.15 8.03
CA ASP A 123 14.26 -11.97 9.24
C ASP A 123 14.12 -11.17 10.54
N GLY A 124 13.89 -9.86 10.42
CA GLY A 124 13.53 -8.98 11.54
C GLY A 124 14.68 -8.82 12.52
N LEU A 125 14.38 -8.42 13.77
CA LEU A 125 15.42 -8.17 14.78
C LEU A 125 16.25 -9.42 15.17
N SER A 126 15.75 -10.62 14.91
CA SER A 126 16.36 -11.87 15.38
C SER A 126 17.35 -12.47 14.37
N GLY A 127 17.36 -11.98 13.13
CA GLY A 127 18.16 -12.55 12.06
C GLY A 127 19.35 -11.70 11.64
N SER A 128 19.94 -12.06 10.51
CA SER A 128 21.18 -11.44 9.98
C SER A 128 20.95 -10.76 8.63
N ALA A 129 19.71 -10.71 8.14
CA ALA A 129 19.41 -9.89 6.99
C ALA A 129 19.55 -8.41 7.34
N ILE A 130 19.46 -7.60 6.28
CA ILE A 130 19.56 -6.15 6.41
C ILE A 130 18.34 -5.53 5.73
N PHE A 131 17.92 -4.39 6.24
CA PHE A 131 16.93 -3.55 5.59
C PHE A 131 17.33 -3.20 4.15
N ARG A 132 16.43 -3.49 3.22
CA ARG A 132 16.57 -3.12 1.80
C ARG A 132 15.41 -2.22 1.38
N PRO A 133 15.65 -1.16 0.59
CA PRO A 133 14.57 -0.37 -0.01
C PRO A 133 13.54 -1.26 -0.69
N PHE A 134 12.28 -1.07 -0.33
CA PHE A 134 11.16 -1.82 -0.87
C PHE A 134 10.28 -0.93 -1.72
N ILE A 135 9.72 0.15 -1.16
CA ILE A 135 8.91 1.12 -1.91
C ILE A 135 9.24 2.55 -1.49
N GLN A 136 8.91 3.50 -2.36
CA GLN A 136 8.94 4.93 -2.09
C GLN A 136 7.52 5.47 -1.97
N LEU A 137 7.30 6.35 -1.01
CA LEU A 137 6.12 7.20 -0.91
C LEU A 137 6.54 8.65 -1.06
N ASP A 138 5.90 9.34 -2.00
CA ASP A 138 6.10 10.76 -2.22
C ASP A 138 5.24 11.60 -1.28
N ASN A 139 5.69 12.84 -1.04
CA ASN A 139 4.98 13.86 -0.26
C ASN A 139 4.60 13.47 1.18
N ILE A 140 5.25 12.46 1.76
CA ILE A 140 5.08 12.00 3.14
C ILE A 140 6.44 11.87 3.81
N THR A 141 6.56 12.43 5.02
CA THR A 141 7.75 12.28 5.85
C THR A 141 7.74 10.93 6.58
N PRO A 142 8.91 10.37 6.95
CA PRO A 142 8.95 9.11 7.70
C PRO A 142 8.19 9.17 9.03
N ALA A 143 8.17 10.35 9.68
CA ALA A 143 7.44 10.58 10.93
C ALA A 143 5.92 10.44 10.74
N VAL A 144 5.37 10.98 9.64
CA VAL A 144 3.95 10.83 9.31
C VAL A 144 3.64 9.40 8.88
N MET A 145 4.51 8.82 8.03
CA MET A 145 4.33 7.45 7.55
C MET A 145 4.37 6.43 8.69
N GLY A 146 5.14 6.67 9.75
CA GLY A 146 5.32 5.77 10.89
C GLY A 146 4.10 5.58 11.81
N ASN A 147 2.99 6.27 11.55
CA ASN A 147 1.73 5.98 12.24
C ASN A 147 1.23 4.57 11.85
N LEU A 148 0.95 3.72 12.84
CA LEU A 148 0.48 2.35 12.61
C LEU A 148 -0.85 2.29 11.84
N ASN A 149 -1.65 3.36 11.90
CA ASN A 149 -2.86 3.47 11.09
C ASN A 149 -2.57 3.55 9.59
N ASN A 150 -1.32 3.69 9.12
CA ASN A 150 -1.00 3.64 7.70
C ASN A 150 -0.74 2.21 7.20
N PHE A 151 -0.83 1.20 8.06
CA PHE A 151 -0.44 -0.17 7.75
C PHE A 151 -1.52 -1.18 8.08
N ILE A 152 -1.49 -2.29 7.35
CA ILE A 152 -2.09 -3.55 7.74
C ILE A 152 -0.96 -4.58 7.69
N PHE A 153 -0.58 -5.12 8.85
CA PHE A 153 0.45 -6.15 8.97
C PHE A 153 -0.13 -7.56 8.97
#